data_AF-A0A3M0XRR0-F1
#
_entry.id   AF-A0A3M0XRR0-F1
#
_cell.length_a   1.000
_cell.length_b   1.000
_cell.length_c   1.000
_cell.angle_alpha   90.00
_cell.angle_beta   90.00
_cell.angle_gamma   90.00
#
_symmetry.space_group_name_H-M   'P 1'
#
loop_
_entity.id
_entity.type
_entity.pdbx_description
1 polymer ?
#
loop_
_entity_poly.entity_id
_entity_poly.type
_entity_poly.pdbx_seq_one_letter_code
_entity_poly.pdbx_strand_id
1 'polypeptide(L)'
;MAKLLANAFSLNMLANLPATVRVEALSKAEASELARNAQSVVGHADTAAVFGDELGYEVPANRTTVSLEPGDVLVVGQYRGPRLPEGATKLPEGATISWMRVTIE
;
A
#
# COMPACT_ATOMS: atom_id res chain seq x y z
N MET A 1 -11.41 -5.84 -12.11
CA MET A 1 -11.11 -5.81 -10.66
C MET A 1 -9.62 -5.62 -10.51
N ALA A 2 -9.23 -4.42 -10.14
CA ALA A 2 -7.84 -4.03 -9.96
C ALA A 2 -7.29 -4.57 -8.63
N LYS A 3 -5.99 -4.90 -8.63
CA LYS A 3 -5.22 -5.14 -7.40
C LYS A 3 -4.13 -4.09 -7.35
N LEU A 4 -4.10 -3.29 -6.30
CA LEU A 4 -3.20 -2.15 -6.17
C LEU A 4 -2.37 -2.27 -4.89
N LEU A 5 -1.11 -1.83 -4.93
CA LEU A 5 -0.25 -1.66 -3.75
C LEU A 5 -0.03 -0.18 -3.49
N ALA A 6 -0.42 0.32 -2.32
CA ALA A 6 -0.30 1.72 -1.94
C ALA A 6 0.40 1.92 -0.59
N ASN A 7 0.96 3.11 -0.39
CA ASN A 7 1.53 3.53 0.89
C ASN A 7 0.51 4.16 1.85
N ALA A 8 -0.71 4.42 1.38
CA ALA A 8 -1.81 4.96 2.18
C ALA A 8 -3.16 4.68 1.49
N PHE A 9 -4.22 4.73 2.28
CA PHE A 9 -5.58 4.90 1.79
C PHE A 9 -5.99 6.38 1.96
N SER A 10 -6.78 6.91 1.01
CA SER A 10 -7.32 8.27 1.07
C SER A 10 -8.80 8.25 0.70
N LEU A 11 -9.61 9.09 1.33
CA LEU A 11 -11.02 9.26 0.95
C LEU A 11 -11.18 9.75 -0.50
N ASN A 12 -10.17 10.42 -1.06
CA ASN A 12 -10.14 10.80 -2.48
C ASN A 12 -10.04 9.60 -3.43
N MET A 13 -9.78 8.39 -2.91
CA MET A 13 -9.77 7.16 -3.68
C MET A 13 -11.17 6.56 -3.84
N LEU A 14 -12.20 7.08 -3.18
CA LEU A 14 -13.56 6.57 -3.31
C LEU A 14 -14.18 7.05 -4.62
N ALA A 15 -14.51 6.14 -5.53
CA ALA A 15 -15.12 6.48 -6.82
C ALA A 15 -16.52 7.09 -6.65
N ASN A 16 -17.28 6.60 -5.67
CA ASN A 16 -18.68 6.96 -5.44
C ASN A 16 -18.96 7.14 -3.95
N LEU A 17 -19.99 7.92 -3.63
CA LEU A 17 -20.51 8.12 -2.27
C LEU A 17 -22.04 7.92 -2.26
N PRO A 18 -22.64 7.37 -1.18
CA PRO A 18 -21.98 6.82 -0.01
C PRO A 18 -21.18 5.56 -0.33
N ALA A 19 -20.16 5.26 0.47
CA ALA A 19 -19.35 4.06 0.34
C ALA A 19 -19.11 3.42 1.70
N THR A 20 -19.11 2.09 1.73
CA THR A 20 -18.68 1.31 2.89
C THR A 20 -17.27 0.79 2.62
N VAL A 21 -16.34 1.12 3.52
CA VAL A 21 -14.94 0.70 3.40
C VAL A 21 -14.67 -0.41 4.40
N ARG A 22 -14.28 -1.58 3.90
CA ARG A 22 -13.77 -2.67 4.74
C ARG A 22 -12.26 -2.60 4.80
N VAL A 23 -11.71 -2.63 6.01
CA VAL A 23 -10.27 -2.66 6.29
C VAL A 23 -9.95 -3.87 7.14
N GLU A 24 -9.00 -4.69 6.68
CA GLU A 24 -8.59 -5.91 7.36
C GLU A 24 -7.06 -5.94 7.49
N ALA A 25 -6.56 -6.35 8.65
CA ALA A 25 -5.12 -6.52 8.83
C ALA A 25 -4.61 -7.71 8.00
N LEU A 26 -3.41 -7.58 7.45
CA LEU A 26 -2.69 -8.65 6.78
C LEU A 26 -1.40 -8.95 7.53
N SER A 27 -1.02 -10.23 7.58
CA SER A 27 0.36 -10.59 7.84
C SER A 27 1.26 -10.14 6.68
N LYS A 28 2.57 -10.02 6.95
CA LYS A 28 3.57 -9.71 5.91
C LYS A 28 3.54 -10.74 4.76
N ALA A 29 3.32 -12.02 5.07
CA ALA A 29 3.23 -13.07 4.05
C ALA A 29 2.01 -12.90 3.14
N GLU A 30 0.83 -12.63 3.73
CA GLU A 30 -0.40 -12.37 2.95
C GLU A 30 -0.27 -11.10 2.11
N ALA A 31 0.32 -10.04 2.66
CA ALA A 31 0.58 -8.81 1.94
C ALA A 31 1.52 -9.02 0.75
N SER A 32 2.63 -9.75 0.95
CA SER A 32 3.58 -10.10 -0.10
C SER A 32 2.92 -10.89 -1.22
N GLU A 33 2.09 -11.87 -0.89
CA GLU A 33 1.38 -12.69 -1.90
C GLU A 33 0.34 -11.88 -2.68
N LEU A 34 -0.47 -11.07 -1.98
CA LEU A 34 -1.48 -10.23 -2.63
C LEU A 34 -0.87 -9.15 -3.51
N ALA A 35 0.25 -8.55 -3.07
CA ALA A 35 0.89 -7.46 -3.78
C ALA A 35 1.82 -7.92 -4.92
N ARG A 36 2.22 -9.19 -4.98
CA ARG A 36 3.16 -9.72 -6.00
C ARG A 36 2.73 -9.44 -7.43
N ASN A 37 1.42 -9.45 -7.69
CA ASN A 37 0.83 -9.16 -9.00
C ASN A 37 -0.03 -7.89 -8.98
N ALA A 38 0.09 -7.06 -7.94
CA ALA A 38 -0.63 -5.80 -7.85
C ALA A 38 0.12 -4.70 -8.59
N GLN A 39 -0.62 -3.78 -9.18
CA GLN A 39 -0.03 -2.55 -9.71
C GLN A 39 0.38 -1.66 -8.54
N SER A 40 1.66 -1.28 -8.50
CA SER A 40 2.11 -0.28 -7.53
C SER A 40 1.52 1.09 -7.86
N VAL A 41 1.02 1.75 -6.82
CA VAL A 41 0.57 3.15 -6.80
C VAL A 41 1.25 3.88 -5.64
N VAL A 42 2.40 3.36 -5.18
CA VAL A 42 3.21 3.94 -4.10
C VAL A 42 3.81 5.27 -4.57
N GLY A 43 3.45 6.36 -3.89
CA GLY A 43 3.73 7.71 -4.38
C GLY A 43 5.15 8.24 -4.17
N HIS A 44 6.00 7.56 -3.39
CA HIS A 44 7.35 8.01 -3.04
C HIS A 44 8.39 6.90 -3.27
N ALA A 45 9.53 7.26 -3.88
CA ALA A 45 10.62 6.33 -4.19
C ALA A 45 11.16 5.61 -2.95
N ASP A 46 11.46 6.35 -1.88
CA ASP A 46 11.99 5.74 -0.64
C ASP A 46 11.00 4.74 -0.02
N THR A 47 9.70 5.05 -0.02
CA THR A 47 8.69 4.09 0.50
C THR A 47 8.59 2.86 -0.39
N ALA A 48 8.67 3.03 -1.71
CA ALA A 48 8.68 1.92 -2.66
C ALA A 48 9.93 1.03 -2.45
N ALA A 49 11.10 1.63 -2.22
CA ALA A 49 12.33 0.89 -1.93
C ALA A 49 12.21 0.09 -0.62
N VAL A 50 11.71 0.70 0.46
CA VAL A 50 11.46 0.00 1.72
C VAL A 50 10.44 -1.14 1.55
N PHE A 51 9.38 -0.93 0.76
CA PHE A 51 8.43 -2.00 0.47
C PHE A 51 9.07 -3.12 -0.33
N GLY A 52 9.98 -2.81 -1.24
CA GLY A 52 10.68 -3.84 -2.00
C GLY A 52 11.57 -4.73 -1.13
N ASP A 53 12.32 -4.12 -0.20
CA ASP A 53 13.10 -4.84 0.82
C ASP A 53 12.20 -5.69 1.72
N GLU A 54 11.05 -5.15 2.15
CA GLU A 54 10.10 -5.87 2.99
C GLU A 54 9.41 -7.02 2.26
N LEU A 55 8.90 -6.81 1.05
CA LEU A 55 8.08 -7.78 0.31
C LEU A 55 8.91 -8.81 -0.45
N GLY A 56 10.22 -8.54 -0.66
CA GLY A 56 11.17 -9.44 -1.31
C GLY A 56 11.16 -9.38 -2.84
N TYR A 57 10.65 -8.30 -3.43
CA TYR A 57 10.63 -8.05 -4.87
C TYR A 57 10.61 -6.56 -5.17
N GLU A 58 10.95 -6.17 -6.40
CA GLU A 58 10.93 -4.77 -6.80
C GLU A 58 9.52 -4.18 -6.72
N VAL A 59 9.38 -3.04 -6.04
CA VAL A 59 8.17 -2.24 -6.00
C VAL A 59 8.48 -0.91 -6.69
N PRO A 60 7.91 -0.62 -7.88
CA PRO A 60 8.15 0.64 -8.56
C PRO A 60 7.39 1.76 -7.85
N ALA A 61 8.01 2.94 -7.74
CA ALA A 61 7.29 4.14 -7.36
C ALA A 61 6.40 4.60 -8.51
N ASN A 62 5.13 4.86 -8.23
CA ASN A 62 4.17 5.28 -9.23
C ASN A 62 3.11 6.18 -8.58
N ARG A 63 3.28 7.49 -8.77
CA ARG A 63 2.32 8.48 -8.29
C ARG A 63 1.21 8.66 -9.31
N THR A 64 0.14 7.89 -9.15
CA THR A 64 -1.07 7.99 -9.97
C THR A 64 -2.29 8.29 -9.11
N THR A 65 -3.31 8.89 -9.72
CA THR A 65 -4.64 8.97 -9.13
C THR A 65 -5.26 7.58 -9.13
N VAL A 66 -5.92 7.23 -8.03
CA VAL A 66 -6.62 5.95 -7.83
C VAL A 66 -8.08 6.27 -7.56
N SER A 67 -8.98 5.53 -8.20
CA SER A 67 -10.41 5.53 -7.92
C SER A 67 -10.82 4.07 -7.76
N LEU A 68 -11.31 3.72 -6.57
CA LEU A 68 -11.66 2.36 -6.18
C LEU A 68 -13.15 2.13 -6.36
N GLU A 69 -13.48 1.04 -7.03
CA GLU A 69 -14.84 0.55 -7.21
C GLU A 69 -15.06 -0.75 -6.42
N PRO A 70 -16.32 -1.14 -6.15
CA PRO A 70 -16.63 -2.44 -5.58
C PRO A 70 -15.96 -3.57 -6.37
N GLY A 71 -15.26 -4.45 -5.65
CA GLY A 71 -14.49 -5.55 -6.23
C GLY A 71 -13.00 -5.27 -6.46
N ASP A 72 -12.55 -4.01 -6.41
CA ASP A 72 -11.13 -3.69 -6.37
C ASP A 72 -10.51 -4.03 -5.01
N VAL A 73 -9.23 -4.36 -5.02
CA VAL A 73 -8.44 -4.67 -3.83
C VAL A 73 -7.26 -3.72 -3.74
N LEU A 74 -7.18 -2.98 -2.64
CA LEU A 74 -6.03 -2.15 -2.30
C LEU A 74 -5.27 -2.79 -1.15
N VAL A 75 -4.03 -3.21 -1.40
CA VAL A 75 -3.06 -3.59 -0.37
C VAL A 75 -2.35 -2.32 0.09
N VAL A 76 -2.48 -1.98 1.37
CA VAL A 76 -1.88 -0.78 1.95
C VAL A 76 -0.74 -1.19 2.88
N GLY A 77 0.47 -0.72 2.58
CA GLY A 77 1.57 -0.69 3.53
C GLY A 77 1.54 0.63 4.29
N GLN A 78 1.07 0.63 5.54
CA GLN A 78 1.09 1.84 6.36
C GLN A 78 2.39 1.89 7.15
N TYR A 79 3.31 2.73 6.70
CA TYR A 79 4.49 3.08 7.48
C TYR A 79 4.09 3.75 8.81
N ARG A 80 4.71 3.31 9.91
CA ARG A 80 4.55 3.88 11.25
C ARG A 80 5.93 4.01 11.90
N GLY A 81 6.28 5.22 12.32
CA GLY A 81 7.59 5.50 12.89
C GLY A 81 7.99 6.97 12.70
N PRO A 82 9.26 7.32 12.99
CA PRO A 82 9.79 8.65 12.67
C PRO A 82 9.72 8.91 11.17
N ARG A 83 9.84 10.17 10.74
CA ARG A 83 9.85 10.49 9.30
C ARG A 83 10.90 9.65 8.58
N LEU A 84 10.49 9.01 7.49
CA LEU A 84 11.38 8.21 6.67
C LEU A 84 12.55 9.09 6.18
N PRO A 85 13.81 8.72 6.43
CA PRO A 85 14.96 9.45 5.91
C PRO A 85 14.97 9.45 4.39
N GLU A 86 15.48 10.53 3.79
CA GLU A 86 15.65 10.59 2.34
C GLU A 86 16.64 9.52 1.86
N GLY A 87 16.28 8.81 0.80
CA GLY A 87 17.07 7.72 0.23
C GLY A 87 17.02 6.42 1.05
N ALA A 88 16.09 6.28 2.01
CA ALA A 88 15.92 5.04 2.74
C ALA A 88 15.51 3.90 1.81
N THR A 89 16.28 2.81 1.85
CA THR A 89 15.99 1.55 1.12
C THR A 89 15.54 0.43 2.05
N LYS A 90 15.62 0.65 3.36
CA LYS A 90 15.26 -0.29 4.41
C LYS A 90 14.47 0.40 5.50
N LEU A 91 13.72 -0.40 6.25
CA LEU A 91 12.96 0.10 7.39
C LEU A 91 13.91 0.67 8.47
N PRO A 92 13.76 1.94 8.87
CA PRO A 92 14.57 2.51 9.94
C PRO A 92 14.33 1.83 11.29
N GLU A 93 15.30 1.91 12.19
CA GLU A 93 15.13 1.46 13.56
C GLU A 93 13.93 2.18 14.22
N GLY A 94 13.09 1.41 14.92
CA GLY A 94 11.87 1.91 15.56
C GLY A 94 10.70 2.20 14.61
N ALA A 95 10.85 1.91 13.31
CA ALA A 95 9.74 1.96 12.35
C ALA A 95 9.14 0.58 12.11
N THR A 96 7.89 0.55 11.66
CA THR A 96 7.13 -0.66 11.27
C THR A 96 6.29 -0.38 10.03
N ILE A 97 5.90 -1.43 9.32
CA ILE A 97 4.85 -1.36 8.30
C ILE A 97 3.68 -2.22 8.75
N SER A 98 2.50 -1.60 8.90
CA SER A 98 1.25 -2.30 9.13
C SER A 98 0.58 -2.56 7.78
N TRP A 99 0.44 -3.84 7.41
CA TRP A 99 -0.18 -4.24 6.16
C TRP A 99 -1.69 -4.41 6.32
N MET A 100 -2.45 -3.89 5.36
CA MET A 100 -3.91 -3.95 5.37
C MET A 100 -4.45 -4.24 3.99
N ARG A 101 -5.57 -4.97 3.92
CA ARG A 101 -6.44 -5.06 2.75
C ARG A 101 -7.56 -4.04 2.91
N VAL A 102 -7.80 -3.26 1.87
CA VAL A 102 -8.92 -2.32 1.78
C VAL A 102 -9.77 -2.69 0.57
N THR A 103 -11.08 -2.80 0.77
CA THR A 103 -12.08 -3.06 -0.28
C THR A 103 -13.30 -2.15 -0.09
N ILE A 104 -13.99 -1.87 -1.19
CA ILE A 104 -15.27 -1.14 -1.20
C ILE A 104 -16.42 -2.15 -1.30
N GLU A 105 -17.45 -1.97 -0.48
CA GLU A 105 -18.70 -2.75 -0.51
C GLU A 105 -19.84 -2.01 -1.22
#